data_AF-A0A7C5PML0-F1
#
_entry.id   AF-A0A7C5PML0-F1
#
_cell.length_a   1.000
_cell.length_b   1.000
_cell.length_c   1.000
_cell.angle_alpha   90.00
_cell.angle_beta   90.00
_cell.angle_gamma   90.00
#
_symmetry.space_group_name_H-M   'P 1'
#
loop_
_entity.id
_entity.type
_entity.pdbx_description
1 polymer ?
#
loop_
_entity_poly.entity_id
_entity_poly.type
_entity_poly.pdbx_seq_one_letter_code
_entity_poly.pdbx_strand_id
1 'polypeptide(L)'
;MRVLHLLNEGELSWQKTFANFVSGLCKYGIENFIAMPNVGYTYDFLTNYKIGLATRPAFNIIPIKFKGFFDPFSYFKLVNIIKDQKINIIHSQLSRPALYAGLAKKLTGVKVVSSAQKISSIKYFFNSDIVVACSKSVEEDLVKRGFSGKISQIYNGINFDEYYIKRIEKEQAK
;
A
#
# COMPACT_ATOMS: atom_id res chain seq x y z
N MET A 1 -2.58 11.45 12.34
CA MET A 1 -3.48 10.65 11.47
C MET A 1 -2.90 9.25 11.36
N ARG A 2 -3.75 8.21 11.30
CA ARG A 2 -3.37 6.80 11.24
C ARG A 2 -3.79 6.15 9.93
N VAL A 3 -2.86 5.56 9.21
CA VAL A 3 -3.09 4.94 7.90
C VAL A 3 -2.76 3.45 7.97
N LEU A 4 -3.68 2.60 7.51
CA LEU A 4 -3.48 1.17 7.36
C LEU A 4 -3.24 0.81 5.89
N HIS A 5 -2.02 0.39 5.56
CA HIS A 5 -1.66 -0.13 4.25
C HIS A 5 -1.97 -1.62 4.16
N LEU A 6 -2.79 -2.02 3.19
CA LEU A 6 -3.12 -3.43 2.98
C LEU A 6 -2.30 -4.02 1.83
N LEU A 7 -1.50 -5.03 2.15
CA LEU A 7 -0.79 -5.90 1.23
C LEU A 7 -1.31 -7.33 1.43
N ASN A 8 -1.52 -8.09 0.35
CA ASN A 8 -1.97 -9.49 0.47
C ASN A 8 -0.96 -10.49 -0.07
N GLU A 9 0.24 -10.04 -0.38
CA GLU A 9 1.32 -10.83 -0.98
C GLU A 9 2.61 -10.56 -0.21
N GLY A 10 3.40 -11.61 0.03
CA GLY A 10 4.70 -11.54 0.70
C GLY A 10 5.87 -11.31 -0.27
N GLU A 11 5.58 -11.23 -1.57
CA GLU A 11 6.56 -11.26 -2.66
C GLU A 11 6.26 -10.15 -3.67
N LEU A 12 6.53 -8.90 -3.27
CA LEU A 12 6.29 -7.72 -4.08
C LEU A 12 7.62 -7.20 -4.61
N SER A 13 7.79 -7.13 -5.93
CA SER A 13 8.99 -6.59 -6.58
C SER A 13 9.19 -5.08 -6.39
N TRP A 14 8.18 -4.39 -5.85
CA TRP A 14 8.16 -2.95 -5.58
C TRP A 14 8.22 -2.63 -4.08
N GLN A 15 8.63 -3.60 -3.24
CA GLN A 15 8.74 -3.46 -1.79
C GLN A 15 9.58 -2.24 -1.35
N LYS A 16 10.65 -1.93 -2.10
CA LYS A 16 11.51 -0.78 -1.83
C LYS A 16 10.78 0.56 -2.03
N THR A 17 10.10 0.72 -3.17
CA THR A 17 9.31 1.91 -3.48
C THR A 17 8.20 2.12 -2.46
N PHE A 18 7.54 1.04 -2.04
CA PHE A 18 6.52 1.10 -1.00
C PHE A 18 7.09 1.51 0.37
N ALA A 19 8.24 0.96 0.77
CA ALA A 19 8.90 1.37 2.01
C ALA A 19 9.30 2.85 2.00
N ASN A 20 9.80 3.35 0.86
CA ASN A 20 10.12 4.77 0.69
C ASN A 20 8.87 5.66 0.78
N PHE A 21 7.75 5.23 0.20
CA PHE A 21 6.47 5.92 0.34
C PHE A 21 6.02 6.00 1.80
N VAL A 22 5.97 4.87 2.53
CA VAL A 22 5.56 4.83 3.94
C VAL A 22 6.50 5.66 4.82
N SER A 23 7.81 5.54 4.60
CA SER A 23 8.84 6.36 5.28
C SER A 23 8.68 7.86 4.98
N GLY A 24 8.29 8.21 3.75
CA GLY A 24 7.93 9.57 3.38
C GLY A 24 6.73 10.09 4.19
N LEU A 25 5.66 9.29 4.33
CA LEU A 25 4.49 9.66 5.13
C LEU A 25 4.85 9.89 6.62
N CYS A 26 5.77 9.10 7.17
CA CYS A 26 6.25 9.30 8.54
C CYS A 26 6.83 10.71 8.77
N LYS A 27 7.50 11.31 7.76
CA LYS A 27 8.03 12.68 7.85
C LYS A 27 6.93 13.75 7.98
N TYR A 28 5.71 13.44 7.56
CA TYR A 28 4.53 14.30 7.71
C TYR A 28 3.74 14.02 9.01
N GLY A 29 4.31 13.28 9.96
CA GLY A 29 3.63 12.96 11.23
C GLY A 29 2.48 11.96 11.07
N ILE A 30 2.47 11.18 9.98
CA ILE A 30 1.48 10.13 9.75
C ILE A 30 1.97 8.85 10.42
N GLU A 31 1.12 8.25 11.24
CA GLU A 31 1.38 6.96 11.89
C GLU A 31 0.89 5.84 10.95
N ASN A 32 1.82 4.98 10.54
CA ASN A 32 1.57 3.99 9.50
C ASN A 32 1.52 2.57 10.07
N PHE A 33 0.51 1.82 9.65
CA PHE A 33 0.32 0.41 9.92
C PHE A 33 0.33 -0.34 8.58
N ILE A 34 1.00 -1.49 8.51
CA ILE A 34 1.09 -2.33 7.31
C ILE A 34 0.49 -3.67 7.67
N ALA A 35 -0.66 -3.98 7.11
CA ALA A 35 -1.28 -5.29 7.24
C ALA A 35 -0.84 -6.16 6.06
N MET A 36 -0.12 -7.24 6.34
CA MET A 36 0.43 -8.13 5.31
C MET A 36 0.71 -9.54 5.84
N PRO A 37 0.94 -10.55 4.96
CA PRO A 37 1.38 -11.87 5.40
C PRO A 37 2.73 -11.79 6.14
N ASN A 38 2.91 -12.60 7.19
CA ASN A 38 4.17 -12.69 7.96
C ASN A 38 5.20 -13.64 7.34
N VAL A 39 5.21 -13.74 6.02
CA VAL A 39 6.08 -14.65 5.25
C VAL A 39 6.48 -13.98 3.93
N GLY A 40 7.62 -14.38 3.38
CA GLY A 40 8.13 -13.93 2.08
C GLY A 40 9.09 -12.75 2.18
N TYR A 41 9.87 -12.54 1.11
CA TYR A 41 10.98 -11.58 1.11
C TYR A 41 10.55 -10.12 1.35
N THR A 42 9.29 -9.78 1.12
CA THR A 42 8.75 -8.44 1.40
C THR A 42 8.59 -8.22 2.90
N TYR A 43 8.14 -9.24 3.63
CA TYR A 43 7.98 -9.17 5.08
C TYR A 43 9.36 -9.05 5.74
N ASP A 44 10.32 -9.85 5.31
CA ASP A 44 11.70 -9.81 5.79
C ASP A 44 12.34 -8.45 5.50
N PHE A 45 12.18 -7.95 4.26
CA PHE A 45 12.66 -6.63 3.87
C PHE A 45 12.07 -5.51 4.74
N LEU A 46 10.76 -5.46 4.93
CA LEU A 46 10.11 -4.40 5.70
C LEU A 46 10.47 -4.46 7.19
N THR A 47 10.64 -5.67 7.73
CA THR A 47 11.09 -5.87 9.12
C THR A 47 12.52 -5.36 9.31
N ASN A 48 13.42 -5.72 8.41
CA ASN A 48 14.81 -5.24 8.44
C ASN A 48 14.90 -3.73 8.20
N TYR A 49 14.12 -3.21 7.25
CA TYR A 49 14.05 -1.78 6.96
C TYR A 49 13.53 -0.98 8.17
N LYS A 50 12.51 -1.51 8.87
CA LYS A 50 12.02 -0.93 10.13
C LYS A 50 13.11 -0.84 11.19
N ILE A 51 13.91 -1.89 11.37
CA ILE A 51 15.04 -1.90 12.32
C ILE A 51 16.07 -0.82 11.94
N GLY A 52 16.41 -0.70 10.65
CA GLY A 52 17.32 0.35 10.16
C GLY A 52 16.80 1.78 10.36
N LEU A 53 15.47 1.94 10.49
CA LEU A 53 14.81 3.22 10.76
C LEU A 53 14.58 3.49 12.26
N ALA A 54 15.04 2.66 13.19
CA ALA A 54 14.70 2.75 14.62
C ALA A 54 14.98 4.11 15.28
N THR A 55 15.84 4.94 14.68
CA THR A 55 16.15 6.32 15.13
C THR A 55 15.18 7.38 14.57
N ARG A 56 14.19 7.00 13.78
CA ARG A 56 13.21 7.85 13.07
C ARG A 56 11.78 7.30 13.24
N PRO A 57 10.72 8.06 12.91
CA PRO A 57 9.35 7.54 13.03
C PRO A 57 9.17 6.34 12.08
N ALA A 58 8.86 5.18 12.66
CA ALA A 58 8.72 3.92 11.96
C ALA A 58 7.25 3.55 11.72
N PHE A 59 7.01 2.41 11.07
CA PHE A 59 5.68 1.84 10.85
C PHE A 59 5.48 0.55 11.65
N ASN A 60 4.23 0.13 11.84
CA ASN A 60 3.86 -1.11 12.53
C ASN A 60 3.42 -2.17 11.53
N ILE A 61 4.00 -3.37 11.59
CA ILE A 61 3.58 -4.48 10.74
C ILE A 61 2.60 -5.35 11.53
N ILE A 62 1.43 -5.62 10.95
CA ILE A 62 0.37 -6.44 11.54
C ILE A 62 0.11 -7.65 10.63
N PRO A 63 0.45 -8.88 11.07
CA PRO A 63 0.22 -10.07 10.28
C PRO A 63 -1.26 -10.30 9.91
N ILE A 64 -1.56 -10.35 8.61
CA ILE A 64 -2.87 -10.74 8.06
C ILE A 64 -2.70 -11.32 6.66
N LYS A 65 -3.46 -12.37 6.32
CA LYS A 65 -3.42 -12.99 5.00
C LYS A 65 -4.83 -13.38 4.58
N PHE A 66 -5.34 -12.81 3.49
CA PHE A 66 -6.66 -13.14 2.98
C PHE A 66 -6.59 -14.40 2.11
N LYS A 67 -7.18 -15.51 2.58
CA LYS A 67 -7.20 -16.81 1.88
C LYS A 67 -8.41 -16.96 0.95
N GLY A 68 -8.37 -17.96 0.07
CA GLY A 68 -9.52 -18.39 -0.76
C GLY A 68 -10.16 -17.28 -1.59
N PHE A 69 -11.42 -17.42 -1.98
CA PHE A 69 -12.17 -16.33 -2.63
C PHE A 69 -12.57 -15.24 -1.62
N PHE A 70 -13.12 -15.66 -0.48
CA PHE A 70 -13.46 -14.82 0.66
C PHE A 70 -13.06 -15.52 1.96
N ASP A 71 -12.47 -14.76 2.88
CA ASP A 71 -11.96 -15.23 4.17
C ASP A 71 -12.61 -14.39 5.29
N PRO A 72 -13.74 -14.86 5.87
CA PRO A 72 -14.45 -14.16 6.92
C PRO A 72 -13.59 -13.89 8.16
N PHE A 73 -12.72 -14.82 8.54
CA PHE A 73 -11.88 -14.68 9.73
C PHE A 73 -10.87 -13.53 9.55
N SER A 74 -10.19 -13.51 8.41
CA SER A 74 -9.30 -12.39 8.07
C SER A 74 -10.06 -11.09 7.89
N TYR A 75 -11.27 -11.12 7.35
CA TYR A 75 -12.13 -9.94 7.25
C TYR A 75 -12.47 -9.34 8.63
N PHE A 76 -12.96 -10.14 9.58
CA PHE A 76 -13.25 -9.64 10.93
C PHE A 76 -11.98 -9.23 11.68
N LYS A 77 -10.86 -9.93 11.45
CA LYS A 77 -9.55 -9.49 11.96
C LYS A 77 -9.18 -8.09 11.45
N LEU A 78 -9.38 -7.82 10.15
CA LEU A 78 -9.16 -6.49 9.58
C LEU A 78 -10.06 -5.43 10.24
N VAL A 79 -11.34 -5.73 10.43
CA VAL A 79 -12.29 -4.82 11.11
C VAL A 79 -11.83 -4.51 12.54
N ASN A 80 -11.38 -5.51 13.30
CA ASN A 80 -10.87 -5.30 14.64
C ASN A 80 -9.59 -4.45 14.64
N ILE A 81 -8.64 -4.75 13.75
CA ILE A 81 -7.43 -3.93 13.57
C ILE A 81 -7.79 -2.45 13.33
N ILE A 82 -8.77 -2.19 12.45
CA ILE A 82 -9.21 -0.82 12.14
C ILE A 82 -9.73 -0.11 13.40
N LYS A 83 -10.56 -0.80 14.20
CA LYS A 83 -11.15 -0.26 15.43
C LYS A 83 -10.11 -0.05 16.53
N ASP A 84 -9.34 -1.09 16.82
CA ASP A 84 -8.37 -1.11 17.93
C ASP A 84 -7.24 -0.10 17.70
N GLN A 85 -6.74 -0.03 16.46
CA GLN A 85 -5.69 0.93 16.11
C GLN A 85 -6.24 2.31 15.76
N LYS A 86 -7.57 2.51 15.78
CA LYS A 86 -8.23 3.78 15.44
C LYS A 86 -7.78 4.32 14.07
N ILE A 87 -7.79 3.45 13.07
CA ILE A 87 -7.35 3.77 11.70
C ILE A 87 -8.28 4.82 11.08
N ASN A 88 -7.71 5.87 10.47
CA ASN A 88 -8.46 6.92 9.79
C ASN A 88 -8.64 6.64 8.30
N ILE A 89 -7.63 6.02 7.67
CA ILE A 89 -7.60 5.72 6.23
C ILE A 89 -7.06 4.31 6.02
N ILE A 90 -7.72 3.53 5.17
CA ILE A 90 -7.13 2.33 4.57
C ILE A 90 -6.56 2.69 3.21
N HIS A 91 -5.32 2.30 2.96
CA HIS A 91 -4.67 2.40 1.67
C HIS A 91 -4.38 1.00 1.10
N SER A 92 -5.00 0.62 -0.02
CA SER A 92 -4.76 -0.68 -0.68
C SER A 92 -3.95 -0.56 -1.96
N GLN A 93 -3.02 -1.48 -2.20
CA GLN A 93 -2.11 -1.47 -3.38
C GLN A 93 -2.33 -2.64 -4.36
N LEU A 94 -3.33 -3.49 -4.12
CA LEU A 94 -3.63 -4.68 -4.92
C LEU A 94 -5.15 -4.90 -4.98
N SER A 95 -5.63 -5.62 -6.00
CA SER A 95 -7.06 -5.91 -6.22
C SER A 95 -7.76 -6.53 -5.00
N ARG A 96 -7.15 -7.55 -4.38
CA ARG A 96 -7.74 -8.22 -3.21
C ARG A 96 -7.78 -7.28 -1.99
N PRO A 97 -6.67 -6.66 -1.56
CA PRO A 97 -6.69 -5.58 -0.59
C PRO A 97 -7.75 -4.50 -0.83
N ALA A 98 -7.95 -4.05 -2.07
CA ALA A 98 -8.98 -3.05 -2.39
C ALA A 98 -10.40 -3.56 -2.11
N LEU A 99 -10.68 -4.82 -2.45
CA LEU A 99 -11.95 -5.47 -2.10
C LEU A 99 -12.17 -5.50 -0.59
N TYR A 100 -11.21 -6.00 0.18
CA TYR A 100 -11.34 -6.12 1.63
C TYR A 100 -11.40 -4.75 2.33
N ALA A 101 -10.63 -3.76 1.86
CA ALA A 101 -10.72 -2.38 2.34
C ALA A 101 -12.12 -1.82 2.13
N GLY A 102 -12.67 -1.99 0.93
CA GLY A 102 -14.00 -1.55 0.57
C GLY A 102 -15.11 -2.25 1.36
N LEU A 103 -14.98 -3.55 1.63
CA LEU A 103 -15.90 -4.27 2.52
C LEU A 103 -15.78 -3.76 3.97
N ALA A 104 -14.57 -3.61 4.48
CA ALA A 104 -14.33 -3.19 5.87
C ALA A 104 -14.86 -1.77 6.14
N LYS A 105 -14.80 -0.89 5.14
CA LYS A 105 -15.44 0.44 5.19
C LYS A 105 -16.91 0.37 5.56
N LYS A 106 -17.68 -0.60 5.05
CA LYS A 106 -19.12 -0.70 5.34
C LYS A 106 -19.41 -0.91 6.82
N LEU A 107 -18.51 -1.56 7.57
CA LEU A 107 -18.67 -1.82 9.00
C LEU A 107 -17.92 -0.84 9.91
N THR A 108 -16.99 -0.07 9.37
CA THR A 108 -16.10 0.80 10.17
C THR A 108 -16.25 2.29 9.85
N GLY A 109 -16.83 2.64 8.71
CA GLY A 109 -16.93 4.03 8.23
C GLY A 109 -15.60 4.64 7.78
N VAL A 110 -14.49 3.89 7.82
CA VAL A 110 -13.15 4.38 7.48
C VAL A 110 -13.05 4.76 5.99
N LYS A 111 -12.25 5.77 5.68
CA LYS A 111 -11.99 6.17 4.29
C LYS A 111 -11.06 5.18 3.60
N VAL A 112 -11.34 4.87 2.34
CA VAL A 112 -10.60 3.90 1.53
C VAL A 112 -9.98 4.60 0.33
N VAL A 113 -8.65 4.56 0.26
CA VAL A 113 -7.84 4.99 -0.87
C VAL A 113 -7.27 3.75 -1.54
N SER A 114 -7.53 3.54 -2.82
CA SER A 114 -7.05 2.36 -3.54
C SER A 114 -6.10 2.75 -4.66
N SER A 115 -4.85 2.35 -4.60
CA SER A 115 -3.91 2.56 -5.70
C SER A 115 -4.02 1.43 -6.72
N ALA A 116 -4.24 1.80 -7.97
CA ALA A 116 -4.26 0.91 -9.12
C ALA A 116 -2.94 1.03 -9.87
N GLN A 117 -2.17 -0.06 -9.93
CA GLN A 117 -1.00 -0.18 -10.80
C GLN A 117 -1.36 -0.81 -12.15
N LYS A 118 -2.35 -1.69 -12.14
CA LYS A 118 -2.98 -2.34 -13.29
C LYS A 118 -4.42 -2.70 -12.91
N ILE A 119 -5.31 -2.84 -13.91
CA ILE A 119 -6.71 -3.13 -13.65
C ILE A 119 -7.08 -4.47 -14.27
N SER A 120 -7.27 -5.47 -13.42
CA SER A 120 -7.88 -6.75 -13.81
C SER A 120 -9.41 -6.66 -13.85
N SER A 121 -10.00 -5.98 -12.87
CA SER A 121 -11.44 -5.74 -12.77
C SER A 121 -11.72 -4.50 -11.94
N ILE A 122 -12.64 -3.65 -12.40
CA ILE A 122 -13.07 -2.45 -11.68
C ILE A 122 -13.87 -2.77 -10.41
N LYS A 123 -14.44 -3.97 -10.31
CA LYS A 123 -15.29 -4.42 -9.19
C LYS A 123 -14.55 -4.37 -7.84
N TYR A 124 -13.24 -4.58 -7.86
CA TYR A 124 -12.39 -4.51 -6.67
C TYR A 124 -12.33 -3.10 -6.05
N PHE A 125 -12.63 -2.07 -6.84
CA PHE A 125 -12.49 -0.68 -6.43
C PHE A 125 -13.81 0.01 -6.11
N PHE A 126 -14.97 -0.61 -6.37
CA PHE A 126 -16.30 0.02 -6.25
C PHE A 126 -16.63 0.64 -4.89
N ASN A 127 -16.02 0.14 -3.81
CA ASN A 127 -16.26 0.66 -2.46
C ASN A 127 -15.13 1.61 -1.98
N SER A 128 -14.19 1.98 -2.86
CA SER A 128 -13.15 2.97 -2.55
C SER A 128 -13.74 4.38 -2.55
N ASP A 129 -13.30 5.25 -1.65
CA ASP A 129 -13.64 6.68 -1.72
C ASP A 129 -12.90 7.37 -2.88
N ILE A 130 -11.69 6.90 -3.19
CA ILE A 130 -10.89 7.36 -4.32
C ILE A 130 -9.99 6.23 -4.82
N VAL A 131 -9.79 6.18 -6.13
CA VAL A 131 -8.79 5.33 -6.78
C VAL A 131 -7.64 6.19 -7.27
N VAL A 132 -6.43 5.85 -6.86
CA VAL A 132 -5.21 6.50 -7.33
C VAL A 132 -4.68 5.71 -8.52
N ALA A 133 -4.68 6.31 -9.71
CA ALA A 133 -4.09 5.71 -10.90
C ALA A 133 -2.61 6.09 -10.99
N CYS A 134 -1.71 5.10 -11.15
CA CYS A 134 -0.27 5.35 -11.20
C CYS A 134 0.22 5.99 -12.51
N SER A 135 -0.65 6.10 -13.52
CA SER A 135 -0.33 6.69 -14.82
C SER A 135 -1.62 7.08 -15.56
N LYS A 136 -1.46 7.85 -16.66
CA LYS A 136 -2.57 8.20 -17.55
C LYS A 136 -3.23 6.99 -18.20
N SER A 137 -2.43 6.01 -18.62
CA SER A 137 -2.94 4.77 -19.22
C SER A 137 -3.81 3.97 -18.23
N VAL A 138 -3.45 3.95 -16.94
CA VAL A 138 -4.26 3.28 -15.91
C VAL A 138 -5.56 4.03 -15.65
N GLU A 139 -5.52 5.36 -15.60
CA GLU A 139 -6.74 6.18 -15.47
C GLU A 139 -7.69 5.94 -16.65
N GLU A 140 -7.16 5.97 -17.88
CA GLU A 140 -7.93 5.70 -19.10
C GLU A 140 -8.52 4.29 -19.11
N ASP A 141 -7.78 3.28 -18.66
CA ASP A 141 -8.31 1.90 -18.56
C ASP A 141 -9.41 1.77 -17.48
N LEU A 142 -9.33 2.51 -16.36
CA LEU A 142 -10.43 2.57 -15.38
C LEU A 142 -11.69 3.14 -16.02
N VAL A 143 -11.57 4.28 -16.70
CA VAL A 143 -12.67 4.98 -17.35
C VAL A 143 -13.26 4.12 -18.47
N LYS A 144 -12.41 3.55 -19.34
CA LYS A 144 -12.82 2.68 -20.46
C LYS A 144 -13.60 1.46 -19.98
N ARG A 145 -13.27 0.92 -18.81
CA ARG A 145 -13.97 -0.22 -18.20
C ARG A 145 -15.27 0.18 -17.49
N GLY A 146 -15.57 1.48 -17.40
CA GLY A 146 -16.80 2.00 -16.80
C GLY A 146 -16.70 2.28 -15.30
N PHE A 147 -15.50 2.50 -14.75
CA PHE A 147 -15.38 2.95 -13.37
C PHE A 147 -15.90 4.40 -13.24
N SER A 148 -16.94 4.59 -12.43
CA SER A 148 -17.61 5.88 -12.23
C SER A 148 -17.24 6.59 -10.91
N GLY A 149 -16.36 5.98 -10.10
CA GLY A 149 -15.91 6.57 -8.84
C GLY A 149 -14.87 7.68 -9.04
N LYS A 150 -14.46 8.31 -7.94
CA LYS A 150 -13.41 9.34 -7.98
C LYS A 150 -12.07 8.72 -8.34
N ILE A 151 -11.39 9.26 -9.35
CA ILE A 151 -10.04 8.89 -9.74
C ILE A 151 -9.11 10.09 -9.50
N SER A 152 -7.88 9.83 -9.03
CA SER A 152 -6.80 10.81 -9.03
C SER A 152 -5.55 10.18 -9.61
N GLN A 153 -4.91 10.86 -10.56
CA GLN A 153 -3.66 10.38 -11.14
C GLN A 153 -2.49 10.85 -10.29
N ILE A 154 -1.69 9.91 -9.79
CA ILE A 154 -0.47 10.20 -9.05
C ILE A 154 0.59 9.21 -9.50
N TYR A 155 1.65 9.71 -10.13
CA TYR A 155 2.76 8.88 -10.59
C TYR A 155 3.54 8.28 -9.42
N ASN A 156 4.11 7.10 -9.64
CA ASN A 156 5.01 6.49 -8.66
C ASN A 156 6.26 7.37 -8.48
N GLY A 157 6.55 7.74 -7.23
CA GLY A 157 7.78 8.44 -6.90
C GLY A 157 8.98 7.50 -6.84
N ILE A 158 10.16 8.04 -7.12
CA ILE A 158 11.44 7.39 -6.89
C ILE A 158 12.28 8.23 -5.91
N ASN A 159 13.12 7.57 -5.13
CA ASN A 159 14.08 8.28 -4.28
C ASN A 159 15.36 8.51 -5.09
N PHE A 160 15.57 9.73 -5.58
CA PHE A 160 16.71 10.05 -6.45
C PHE A 160 18.07 9.74 -5.80
N ASP A 161 18.21 9.90 -4.48
CA ASP A 161 19.45 9.62 -3.75
C ASP A 161 19.92 8.16 -3.90
N GLU A 162 19.00 7.24 -4.20
CA GLU A 162 19.29 5.82 -4.42
C GLU A 162 19.70 5.49 -5.86
N TYR A 163 19.47 6.41 -6.80
CA TYR A 163 19.71 6.22 -8.23
C TYR A 163 20.76 7.18 -8.81
N TYR A 164 21.19 8.17 -8.04
CA TYR A 164 22.42 8.89 -8.37
C TYR A 164 23.57 7.89 -8.34
N ILE A 165 24.07 7.55 -9.52
CA ILE A 165 25.38 6.91 -9.67
C ILE A 165 26.35 7.81 -8.91
N LYS A 166 26.96 7.30 -7.83
CA LYS A 166 28.22 7.88 -7.33
C LYS A 166 29.08 8.01 -8.57
N ARG A 167 29.35 9.24 -9.04
CA ARG A 167 30.22 9.49 -10.20
C ARG A 167 31.39 8.54 -10.03
N ILE A 168 31.50 7.53 -10.88
CA ILE A 168 32.71 6.73 -10.94
C ILE A 168 33.71 7.72 -11.48
N GLU A 169 34.57 8.24 -10.60
CA GLU A 169 35.68 9.08 -11.03
C GLU A 169 36.46 8.26 -12.06
N LYS A 170 36.75 8.87 -13.21
CA LYS A 170 37.38 8.20 -14.36
C LYS A 170 38.69 7.46 -14.00
N GLU A 171 39.28 7.75 -12.84
CA GLU A 171 40.48 7.12 -12.32
C GLU A 171 40.28 5.68 -11.83
N GLN A 172 39.05 5.25 -11.51
CA GLN A 172 38.76 3.87 -11.05
C GLN A 172 38.32 2.92 -12.18
N ALA A 173 38.28 3.40 -13.43
CA ALA A 173 37.87 2.64 -14.61
C ALA A 173 39.07 2.16 -15.46
N LYS A 174 40.23 1.92 -14.84
CA LYS A 174 41.41 1.31 -15.47
C LYS A 174 41.68 -0.07 -14.89
#